data_AF-A0AAN7ZKJ6-F1
#
_entry.id   AF-A0AAN7ZKJ6-F1
#
_cell.length_a   1.000
_cell.length_b   1.000
_cell.length_c   1.000
_cell.angle_alpha   90.00
_cell.angle_beta   90.00
_cell.angle_gamma   90.00
#
_symmetry.space_group_name_H-M   'P 1'
#
loop_
_entity.id
_entity.type
_entity.pdbx_description
1 polymer ?
#
loop_
_entity_poly.entity_id
_entity_poly.type
_entity_poly.pdbx_seq_one_letter_code
_entity_poly.pdbx_strand_id
1 'polypeptide(L)'
;MPAPTALQRVPSALATEQQDAPETIALPASPTISPTTNDLDMNMDDAQPLFAPEKPTTLRLKPEERKIRIPPHRMTPLKNSWPKIYPPLVEHLKLQVRMNLAKKAVELRTSPSTTDTGAIQKGADFLAAFTLGFDLDDAIALLRLDDLYIQSFEIKDVKTLSGEHLSRAVGRIAGKDGKTKFAIENASRTRIVLADSKVHILGGFKNLNVAREAVVSLILGSPPGKVYGNLRTVGARMKERF
;
A
#
# COMPACT_ATOMS: atom_id res chain seq x y z
N MET A 1 -43.44 50.98 4.09
CA MET A 1 -42.75 51.70 3.00
C MET A 1 -41.47 52.31 3.57
N PRO A 2 -40.43 52.56 2.76
CA PRO A 2 -39.91 51.72 1.68
C PRO A 2 -38.39 51.45 1.84
N ALA A 3 -37.82 50.58 1.00
CA ALA A 3 -36.37 50.49 0.79
C ALA A 3 -36.01 51.11 -0.58
N PRO A 4 -34.83 51.73 -0.70
CA PRO A 4 -33.83 51.30 -1.68
C PRO A 4 -32.42 51.19 -1.02
N THR A 5 -31.37 50.61 -1.61
CA THR A 5 -30.92 50.72 -3.01
C THR A 5 -30.20 49.48 -3.49
N ALA A 6 -30.56 48.99 -4.69
CA ALA A 6 -29.77 48.03 -5.45
C ALA A 6 -29.11 48.74 -6.64
N LEU A 7 -27.80 48.51 -6.85
CA LEU A 7 -27.07 49.07 -7.99
C LEU A 7 -27.20 48.15 -9.22
N GLN A 8 -28.27 48.39 -9.98
CA GLN A 8 -28.56 47.72 -11.26
C GLN A 8 -27.63 48.25 -12.35
N ARG A 9 -26.86 47.37 -13.00
CA ARG A 9 -25.97 47.72 -14.13
C ARG A 9 -26.69 47.44 -15.45
N VAL A 10 -27.02 48.50 -16.19
CA VAL A 10 -27.72 48.44 -17.48
C VAL A 10 -26.71 48.31 -18.63
N PRO A 11 -26.94 47.47 -19.65
CA PRO A 11 -26.03 47.30 -20.79
C PRO A 11 -26.28 48.33 -21.91
N SER A 12 -25.25 48.65 -22.71
CA SER A 12 -25.41 49.26 -24.03
C SER A 12 -24.24 48.92 -24.98
N ALA A 13 -24.50 49.11 -26.26
CA ALA A 13 -23.88 48.47 -27.42
C ALA A 13 -22.48 48.97 -27.85
N LEU A 14 -21.72 48.04 -28.46
CA LEU A 14 -21.11 48.14 -29.81
C LEU A 14 -20.18 49.33 -30.16
N ALA A 15 -18.86 49.06 -30.28
CA ALA A 15 -18.06 49.37 -31.48
C ALA A 15 -16.62 48.77 -31.45
N THR A 16 -16.18 48.36 -32.64
CA THR A 16 -14.83 47.99 -33.16
C THR A 16 -13.70 48.97 -32.74
N GLU A 17 -12.38 48.68 -32.69
CA GLU A 17 -11.48 47.88 -33.55
C GLU A 17 -10.18 47.37 -32.84
N GLN A 18 -9.50 46.37 -33.46
CA GLN A 18 -8.03 46.08 -33.55
C GLN A 18 -7.15 46.22 -32.26
N GLN A 19 -6.25 45.31 -31.88
CA GLN A 19 -5.38 44.31 -32.56
C GLN A 19 -4.85 43.32 -31.46
N ASP A 20 -4.12 42.20 -31.64
CA ASP A 20 -3.50 41.47 -32.78
C ASP A 20 -3.35 39.94 -32.41
N ALA A 21 -2.34 39.22 -32.95
CA ALA A 21 -2.09 37.77 -32.90
C ALA A 21 -1.60 37.16 -31.55
N PRO A 22 -1.57 35.81 -31.44
CA PRO A 22 -0.36 35.08 -31.83
C PRO A 22 -0.58 33.93 -32.86
N GLU A 23 0.51 33.22 -33.18
CA GLU A 23 0.75 32.49 -34.43
C GLU A 23 -0.03 31.17 -34.67
N THR A 24 -0.07 30.78 -35.95
CA THR A 24 -0.78 29.62 -36.50
C THR A 24 -0.02 28.28 -36.38
N ILE A 25 -0.75 27.20 -36.08
CA ILE A 25 -0.27 25.84 -36.33
C ILE A 25 -0.49 25.51 -37.82
N ALA A 26 0.59 25.31 -38.57
CA ALA A 26 0.52 24.97 -39.99
C ALA A 26 0.14 23.48 -40.21
N LEU A 27 -0.82 23.24 -41.11
CA LEU A 27 -1.13 21.92 -41.65
C LEU A 27 -0.29 21.68 -42.93
N PRO A 28 0.34 20.50 -43.12
CA PRO A 28 0.99 20.17 -44.37
C PRO A 28 -0.05 19.95 -45.48
N ALA A 29 0.26 20.41 -46.70
CA ALA A 29 -0.67 20.41 -47.82
C ALA A 29 -0.92 19.01 -48.42
N SER A 30 -2.16 18.78 -48.85
CA SER A 30 -2.53 17.64 -49.70
C SER A 30 -1.94 17.79 -51.12
N PRO A 31 -1.55 16.70 -51.80
CA PRO A 31 -1.13 16.76 -53.20
C PRO A 31 -2.32 17.05 -54.13
N THR A 32 -2.09 17.86 -55.15
CA THR A 32 -3.08 18.18 -56.20
C THR A 32 -3.39 16.96 -57.05
N ILE A 33 -4.67 16.65 -57.22
CA ILE A 33 -5.15 15.66 -58.19
C ILE A 33 -5.50 16.39 -59.50
N SER A 34 -4.80 16.07 -60.58
CA SER A 34 -5.19 16.47 -61.94
C SER A 34 -6.26 15.52 -62.49
N PRO A 35 -7.38 16.00 -63.04
CA PRO A 35 -8.41 15.13 -63.59
C PRO A 35 -7.96 14.51 -64.92
N THR A 36 -8.22 13.23 -65.10
CA THR A 36 -8.33 12.61 -66.42
C THR A 36 -9.47 11.61 -66.34
N THR A 37 -10.37 11.67 -67.32
CA THR A 37 -11.53 10.79 -67.37
C THR A 37 -11.08 9.36 -67.63
N ASN A 38 -11.67 8.39 -66.95
CA ASN A 38 -12.58 7.47 -67.64
C ASN A 38 -13.40 6.64 -66.64
N ASP A 39 -14.67 6.47 -66.99
CA ASP A 39 -15.58 5.36 -66.72
C ASP A 39 -15.93 4.95 -65.27
N LEU A 40 -17.18 4.52 -65.14
CA LEU A 40 -17.79 4.06 -63.90
C LEU A 40 -17.49 2.57 -63.71
N ASP A 41 -16.90 2.20 -62.57
CA ASP A 41 -17.11 0.85 -62.04
C ASP A 41 -17.20 0.87 -60.51
N MET A 42 -18.37 0.52 -59.97
CA MET A 42 -18.69 0.55 -58.54
C MET A 42 -18.36 -0.81 -57.90
N ASN A 43 -17.11 -1.28 -58.05
CA ASN A 43 -16.69 -2.52 -57.41
C ASN A 43 -16.53 -2.32 -55.90
N MET A 44 -17.37 -3.02 -55.13
CA MET A 44 -17.57 -2.85 -53.70
C MET A 44 -16.71 -3.83 -52.88
N ASP A 45 -15.45 -4.03 -53.32
CA ASP A 45 -14.56 -5.07 -52.80
C ASP A 45 -13.79 -4.64 -51.54
N ASP A 46 -14.04 -5.35 -50.44
CA ASP A 46 -13.15 -5.65 -49.29
C ASP A 46 -12.06 -4.62 -48.88
N ALA A 47 -12.43 -3.34 -48.83
CA ALA A 47 -11.60 -2.26 -48.28
C ALA A 47 -11.46 -2.34 -46.74
N GLN A 48 -10.84 -3.42 -46.23
CA GLN A 48 -10.52 -3.54 -44.81
C GLN A 48 -9.58 -2.40 -44.38
N PRO A 49 -9.92 -1.62 -43.33
CA PRO A 49 -9.09 -0.51 -42.88
C PRO A 49 -7.78 -1.04 -42.28
N LEU A 50 -6.68 -0.84 -43.00
CA LEU A 50 -5.32 -1.18 -42.59
C LEU A 50 -4.80 -0.27 -41.47
N PHE A 51 -5.41 -0.40 -40.28
CA PHE A 51 -4.89 0.19 -39.06
C PHE A 51 -3.52 -0.41 -38.75
N ALA A 52 -2.45 0.36 -38.94
CA ALA A 52 -1.14 -0.02 -38.43
C ALA A 52 -1.25 -0.24 -36.91
N PRO A 53 -0.77 -1.37 -36.36
CA PRO A 53 -0.94 -1.68 -34.95
C PRO A 53 -0.32 -0.59 -34.09
N GLU A 54 -1.07 -0.12 -33.09
CA GLU A 54 -0.59 0.91 -32.16
C GLU A 54 0.74 0.44 -31.55
N LYS A 55 1.80 1.23 -31.73
CA LYS A 55 3.10 0.97 -31.08
C LYS A 55 2.82 0.81 -29.59
N PRO A 56 3.19 -0.30 -28.94
CA PRO A 56 2.65 -0.67 -27.64
C PRO A 56 2.86 0.47 -26.64
N THR A 57 1.77 1.19 -26.35
CA THR A 57 1.80 2.39 -25.52
C THR A 57 2.26 1.97 -24.14
N THR A 58 3.53 2.21 -23.85
CA THR A 58 4.16 1.86 -22.58
C THR A 58 3.29 2.43 -21.48
N LEU A 59 2.70 1.57 -20.64
CA LEU A 59 1.80 2.00 -19.57
C LEU A 59 2.60 2.82 -18.57
N ARG A 60 2.68 4.13 -18.81
CA ARG A 60 3.40 5.09 -17.99
C ARG A 60 2.63 5.28 -16.70
N LEU A 61 2.88 4.38 -15.75
CA LEU A 61 2.44 4.48 -14.36
C LEU A 61 2.66 5.92 -13.90
N LYS A 62 1.58 6.56 -13.45
CA LYS A 62 1.64 7.96 -13.02
C LYS A 62 2.64 8.06 -11.86
N PRO A 63 3.47 9.11 -11.77
CA PRO A 63 4.36 9.27 -10.63
C PRO A 63 3.55 9.37 -9.34
N GLU A 64 3.61 8.33 -8.51
CA GLU A 64 2.92 8.25 -7.23
C GLU A 64 3.90 8.54 -6.10
N GLU A 65 3.49 9.36 -5.15
CA GLU A 65 4.21 9.60 -3.89
C GLU A 65 3.43 9.01 -2.70
N ARG A 66 4.13 8.39 -1.76
CA ARG A 66 3.53 7.90 -0.52
C ARG A 66 4.41 8.19 0.68
N LYS A 67 3.85 8.91 1.65
CA LYS A 67 4.52 9.37 2.87
C LYS A 67 4.06 8.58 4.09
N ILE A 68 4.97 7.82 4.69
CA ILE A 68 4.73 7.04 5.90
C ILE A 68 5.32 7.80 7.10
N ARG A 69 4.47 8.11 8.10
CA ARG A 69 4.90 8.75 9.36
C ARG A 69 5.47 7.69 10.31
N ILE A 70 6.61 7.96 10.93
CA ILE A 70 7.27 7.03 11.86
C ILE A 70 7.11 7.52 13.31
N PRO A 71 6.62 6.67 14.24
CA PRO A 71 6.55 7.00 15.66
C PRO A 71 7.92 7.41 16.22
N PRO A 72 8.01 8.44 17.10
CA PRO A 72 9.30 8.92 17.61
C PRO A 72 10.21 7.84 18.22
N HIS A 73 9.63 6.85 18.92
CA HIS A 73 10.37 5.75 19.53
C HIS A 73 10.98 4.75 18.52
N ARG A 74 10.49 4.70 17.27
CA ARG A 74 11.10 3.90 16.18
C ARG A 74 12.11 4.70 15.34
N MET A 75 12.28 6.00 15.59
CA MET A 75 13.20 6.84 14.80
C MET A 75 14.67 6.45 14.95
N THR A 76 15.10 6.04 16.15
CA THR A 76 16.47 5.58 16.44
C THR A 76 16.79 4.25 15.73
N PRO A 77 16.02 3.15 15.89
CA PRO A 77 16.29 1.92 15.15
C PRO A 77 16.13 2.10 13.63
N LEU A 78 15.25 2.99 13.16
CA LEU A 78 15.14 3.30 11.73
C LEU A 78 16.44 3.90 11.17
N LYS A 79 17.09 4.82 11.89
CA LYS A 79 18.40 5.36 11.49
C LYS A 79 19.48 4.28 11.48
N ASN A 80 19.56 3.47 12.53
CA ASN A 80 20.61 2.46 12.67
C ASN A 80 20.50 1.36 11.62
N SER A 81 19.27 0.93 11.29
CA SER A 81 18.99 -0.09 10.26
C SER A 81 18.85 0.49 8.85
N TRP A 82 18.89 1.82 8.65
CA TRP A 82 18.70 2.45 7.35
C TRP A 82 19.57 1.87 6.22
N PRO A 83 20.87 1.57 6.43
CA PRO A 83 21.72 0.98 5.39
C PRO A 83 21.28 -0.40 4.90
N LYS A 84 20.46 -1.12 5.68
CA LYS A 84 19.86 -2.41 5.29
C LYS A 84 18.41 -2.28 4.79
N ILE A 85 17.75 -1.14 5.04
CA ILE A 85 16.35 -0.88 4.68
C ILE A 85 16.22 -0.37 3.25
N TYR A 86 17.11 0.50 2.79
CA TYR A 86 17.01 1.06 1.43
C TYR A 86 17.39 0.07 0.29
N PRO A 87 18.39 -0.84 0.42
CA PRO A 87 18.77 -1.73 -0.68
C PRO A 87 17.61 -2.57 -1.24
N PRO A 88 16.83 -3.34 -0.45
CA PRO A 88 15.71 -4.13 -1.01
C PRO A 88 14.59 -3.26 -1.62
N LEU A 89 14.42 -2.00 -1.18
CA LEU A 89 13.46 -1.06 -1.77
C LEU A 89 13.93 -0.48 -3.12
N VAL A 90 15.24 -0.29 -3.30
CA VAL A 90 15.82 0.27 -4.52
C VAL A 90 16.13 -0.84 -5.54
N GLU A 91 16.65 -1.98 -5.11
CA GLU A 91 17.09 -3.06 -6.00
C GLU A 91 15.92 -3.90 -6.53
N HIS A 92 15.03 -4.37 -5.65
CA HIS A 92 13.90 -5.22 -6.07
C HIS A 92 12.75 -4.41 -6.69
N LEU A 93 12.40 -3.28 -6.06
CA LEU A 93 11.18 -2.51 -6.37
C LEU A 93 11.46 -1.22 -7.19
N LYS A 94 12.73 -0.82 -7.33
CA LYS A 94 13.17 0.36 -8.10
C LYS A 94 12.50 1.67 -7.67
N LEU A 95 12.13 1.75 -6.39
CA LEU A 95 11.50 2.93 -5.80
C LEU A 95 12.55 3.96 -5.40
N GLN A 96 12.21 5.24 -5.55
CA GLN A 96 12.98 6.33 -4.94
C GLN A 96 12.53 6.48 -3.48
N VAL A 97 13.48 6.47 -2.55
CA VAL A 97 13.23 6.50 -1.10
C VAL A 97 13.97 7.66 -0.46
N ARG A 98 13.27 8.48 0.32
CA ARG A 98 13.85 9.64 1.02
C ARG A 98 13.39 9.70 2.48
N MET A 99 14.34 9.83 3.41
CA MET A 99 14.04 10.02 4.84
C MET A 99 13.96 11.51 5.18
N ASN A 100 12.78 11.98 5.58
CA ASN A 100 12.55 13.36 6.02
C ASN A 100 12.60 13.45 7.55
N LEU A 101 13.79 13.76 8.07
CA LEU A 101 14.06 13.82 9.51
C LEU A 101 13.21 14.87 10.25
N ALA A 102 12.97 16.03 9.64
CA ALA A 102 12.19 17.11 10.24
C ALA A 102 10.70 16.75 10.35
N LYS A 103 10.11 16.18 9.28
CA LYS A 103 8.70 15.74 9.27
C LYS A 103 8.48 14.34 9.87
N LYS A 104 9.55 13.67 10.34
CA LYS A 104 9.54 12.30 10.91
C LYS A 104 8.82 11.30 9.99
N ALA A 105 9.07 11.40 8.70
CA ALA A 105 8.40 10.64 7.65
C ALA A 105 9.42 10.06 6.66
N VAL A 106 9.09 8.92 6.04
CA VAL A 106 9.77 8.43 4.83
C VAL A 106 8.84 8.68 3.64
N GLU A 107 9.42 9.27 2.60
CA GLU A 107 8.79 9.62 1.32
C GLU A 107 9.22 8.54 0.30
N LEU A 108 8.27 7.71 -0.14
CA LEU A 108 8.41 6.78 -1.27
C LEU A 108 7.91 7.46 -2.55
N ARG A 109 8.56 7.19 -3.69
CA ARG A 109 8.13 7.64 -5.02
C ARG A 109 8.41 6.58 -6.08
N THR A 110 7.46 6.33 -6.99
CA THR A 110 7.68 5.44 -8.15
C THR A 110 8.68 6.07 -9.14
N SER A 111 9.56 5.25 -9.73
CA SER A 111 10.45 5.68 -10.80
C SER A 111 9.93 5.21 -12.17
N PRO A 112 10.36 5.79 -13.29
CA PRO A 112 10.08 5.26 -14.62
C PRO A 112 10.65 3.85 -14.88
N SER A 113 11.48 3.33 -13.96
CA SER A 113 12.06 1.98 -14.01
C SER A 113 11.29 0.97 -13.15
N THR A 114 10.31 1.41 -12.35
CA THR A 114 9.40 0.53 -11.60
C THR A 114 8.39 -0.11 -12.57
N THR A 115 8.44 -1.44 -12.69
CA THR A 115 7.61 -2.21 -13.63
C THR A 115 6.32 -2.77 -13.02
N ASP A 116 6.21 -2.80 -11.69
CA ASP A 116 5.05 -3.32 -10.95
C ASP A 116 4.25 -2.18 -10.32
N THR A 117 2.95 -2.10 -10.66
CA THR A 117 1.97 -1.18 -10.04
C THR A 117 1.85 -1.39 -8.53
N GLY A 118 1.98 -2.64 -8.06
CA GLY A 118 1.92 -2.99 -6.64
C GLY A 118 3.13 -2.55 -5.82
N ALA A 119 4.24 -2.18 -6.46
CA ALA A 119 5.53 -1.97 -5.80
C ALA A 119 5.48 -0.90 -4.70
N ILE A 120 4.79 0.22 -4.94
CA ILE A 120 4.66 1.31 -3.95
C ILE A 120 3.84 0.89 -2.72
N GLN A 121 2.85 0.00 -2.89
CA GLN A 121 2.07 -0.55 -1.78
C GLN A 121 2.92 -1.54 -0.97
N LYS A 122 3.62 -2.48 -1.62
CA LYS A 122 4.55 -3.42 -0.94
C LYS A 122 5.64 -2.67 -0.16
N GLY A 123 6.24 -1.64 -0.76
CA GLY A 123 7.23 -0.78 -0.09
C GLY A 123 6.64 0.03 1.09
N ALA A 124 5.38 0.45 0.99
CA ALA A 124 4.69 1.12 2.10
C ALA A 124 4.36 0.16 3.24
N ASP A 125 3.95 -1.07 2.95
CA ASP A 125 3.59 -2.08 3.95
C ASP A 125 4.83 -2.66 4.66
N PHE A 126 5.96 -2.79 3.95
CA PHE A 126 7.28 -3.08 4.54
C PHE A 126 7.70 -2.00 5.56
N LEU A 127 7.60 -0.73 5.19
CA LEU A 127 7.88 0.37 6.12
C LEU A 127 6.85 0.43 7.26
N ALA A 128 5.58 0.13 6.98
CA ALA A 128 4.55 0.03 8.01
C ALA A 128 4.89 -1.07 9.04
N ALA A 129 5.26 -2.28 8.60
CA ALA A 129 5.70 -3.37 9.46
C ALA A 129 6.86 -2.94 10.38
N PHE A 130 7.87 -2.27 9.81
CA PHE A 130 8.98 -1.75 10.60
C PHE A 130 8.55 -0.64 11.58
N THR A 131 7.55 0.18 11.27
CA THR A 131 6.98 1.14 12.25
C THR A 131 6.13 0.48 13.34
N LEU A 132 5.48 -0.65 13.07
CA LEU A 132 4.70 -1.42 14.05
C LEU A 132 5.57 -2.23 15.02
N GLY A 133 6.87 -2.31 14.77
CA GLY A 133 7.84 -2.93 15.69
C GLY A 133 8.38 -4.29 15.25
N PHE A 134 8.02 -4.78 14.06
CA PHE A 134 8.64 -5.99 13.51
C PHE A 134 10.14 -5.79 13.27
N ASP A 135 10.87 -6.91 13.26
CA ASP A 135 12.30 -6.90 12.92
C ASP A 135 12.51 -6.79 11.40
N LEU A 136 13.71 -6.40 10.98
CA LEU A 136 14.01 -6.12 9.59
C LEU A 136 13.91 -7.37 8.71
N ASP A 137 14.43 -8.52 9.17
CA ASP A 137 14.48 -9.74 8.36
C ASP A 137 13.06 -10.32 8.14
N ASP A 138 12.19 -10.19 9.15
CA ASP A 138 10.77 -10.52 9.05
C ASP A 138 10.01 -9.55 8.15
N ALA A 139 10.37 -8.26 8.16
CA ALA A 139 9.82 -7.29 7.22
C ALA A 139 10.28 -7.58 5.77
N ILE A 140 11.53 -7.96 5.55
CA ILE A 140 12.04 -8.35 4.22
C ILE A 140 11.26 -9.56 3.65
N ALA A 141 10.71 -10.44 4.50
CA ALA A 141 9.85 -11.52 4.03
C ALA A 141 8.56 -11.02 3.33
N LEU A 142 7.98 -9.89 3.77
CA LEU A 142 6.84 -9.24 3.10
C LEU A 142 7.16 -8.76 1.68
N LEU A 143 8.43 -8.46 1.40
CA LEU A 143 8.89 -8.05 0.06
C LEU A 143 9.18 -9.24 -0.87
N ARG A 144 9.10 -10.48 -0.36
CA ARG A 144 9.39 -11.72 -1.10
C ARG A 144 8.17 -12.62 -1.26
N LEU A 145 7.22 -12.60 -0.33
CA LEU A 145 5.98 -13.40 -0.39
C LEU A 145 4.75 -12.52 -0.18
N ASP A 146 3.93 -12.41 -1.23
CA ASP A 146 2.71 -11.59 -1.24
C ASP A 146 1.56 -12.19 -0.38
N ASP A 147 1.64 -13.49 -0.03
CA ASP A 147 0.68 -14.21 0.82
C ASP A 147 0.77 -13.86 2.32
N LEU A 148 1.63 -12.91 2.70
CA LEU A 148 2.04 -12.64 4.07
C LEU A 148 1.38 -11.35 4.59
N TYR A 149 0.42 -11.49 5.51
CA TYR A 149 -0.45 -10.40 5.96
C TYR A 149 -0.12 -9.95 7.38
N ILE A 150 -0.41 -8.67 7.69
CA ILE A 150 -0.29 -8.10 9.04
C ILE A 150 -1.69 -7.84 9.58
N GLN A 151 -2.05 -8.45 10.71
CA GLN A 151 -3.23 -8.09 11.49
C GLN A 151 -2.79 -7.33 12.75
N SER A 152 -3.34 -6.13 12.94
CA SER A 152 -3.27 -5.39 14.20
C SER A 152 -4.54 -5.64 15.01
N PHE A 153 -4.41 -5.80 16.31
CA PHE A 153 -5.50 -6.11 17.23
C PHE A 153 -5.29 -5.37 18.57
N GLU A 154 -6.34 -4.80 19.17
CA GLU A 154 -6.27 -4.18 20.49
C GLU A 154 -6.96 -5.06 21.54
N ILE A 155 -6.30 -5.29 22.68
CA ILE A 155 -6.77 -6.23 23.72
C ILE A 155 -8.18 -5.87 24.24
N LYS A 156 -8.54 -4.58 24.16
CA LYS A 156 -9.85 -4.04 24.55
C LYS A 156 -11.00 -4.55 23.68
N ASP A 157 -10.73 -4.90 22.42
CA ASP A 157 -11.75 -5.29 21.42
C ASP A 157 -12.40 -6.64 21.77
N VAL A 158 -11.70 -7.49 22.53
CA VAL A 158 -12.22 -8.79 23.03
C VAL A 158 -12.83 -8.66 24.42
N LYS A 159 -12.26 -7.80 25.27
CA LYS A 159 -12.76 -7.59 26.63
C LYS A 159 -12.30 -6.23 27.16
N THR A 160 -13.24 -5.48 27.73
CA THR A 160 -13.02 -4.22 28.43
C THR A 160 -12.21 -4.42 29.71
N LEU A 161 -10.88 -4.51 29.56
CA LEU A 161 -9.92 -4.77 30.62
C LEU A 161 -9.29 -3.46 31.10
N SER A 162 -9.46 -3.15 32.39
CA SER A 162 -8.84 -2.00 33.06
C SER A 162 -7.55 -2.39 33.80
N GLY A 163 -6.59 -1.46 33.84
CA GLY A 163 -5.39 -1.48 34.71
C GLY A 163 -4.75 -2.85 34.94
N GLU A 164 -4.90 -3.38 36.16
CA GLU A 164 -4.32 -4.64 36.62
C GLU A 164 -4.77 -5.86 35.79
N HIS A 165 -6.00 -5.87 35.25
CA HIS A 165 -6.47 -6.96 34.41
C HIS A 165 -5.85 -6.89 33.00
N LEU A 166 -5.56 -5.69 32.49
CA LEU A 166 -4.84 -5.51 31.22
C LEU A 166 -3.38 -5.95 31.35
N SER A 167 -2.67 -5.52 32.40
CA SER A 167 -1.27 -5.95 32.62
C SER A 167 -1.17 -7.47 32.86
N ARG A 168 -2.13 -8.06 33.58
CA ARG A 168 -2.25 -9.52 33.73
C ARG A 168 -2.52 -10.24 32.40
N ALA A 169 -3.35 -9.67 31.51
CA ALA A 169 -3.58 -10.26 30.19
C ALA A 169 -2.31 -10.22 29.33
N VAL A 170 -1.62 -9.08 29.29
CA VAL A 170 -0.32 -8.90 28.61
C VAL A 170 0.73 -9.91 29.11
N GLY A 171 0.87 -10.02 30.44
CA GLY A 171 1.80 -10.96 31.07
C GLY A 171 1.52 -12.44 30.73
N ARG A 172 0.28 -12.80 30.40
CA ARG A 172 -0.09 -14.15 29.94
C ARG A 172 0.22 -14.40 28.46
N ILE A 173 0.06 -13.37 27.61
CA ILE A 173 0.39 -13.45 26.17
C ILE A 173 1.91 -13.60 26.00
N ALA A 174 2.70 -12.80 26.72
CA ALA A 174 4.15 -12.95 26.75
C ALA A 174 4.58 -14.25 27.44
N GLY A 175 4.05 -14.50 28.65
CA GLY A 175 4.56 -15.50 29.56
C GLY A 175 5.93 -15.12 30.15
N LYS A 176 6.46 -15.98 31.02
CA LYS A 176 7.82 -15.82 31.55
C LYS A 176 8.83 -15.82 30.39
N ASP A 177 9.69 -14.82 30.34
CA ASP A 177 10.76 -14.64 29.35
C ASP A 177 10.27 -14.68 27.88
N GLY A 178 9.00 -14.33 27.61
CA GLY A 178 8.39 -14.42 26.28
C GLY A 178 8.05 -15.84 25.80
N LYS A 179 8.20 -16.86 26.65
CA LYS A 179 8.05 -18.28 26.27
C LYS A 179 6.67 -18.65 25.72
N THR A 180 5.60 -18.02 26.20
CA THR A 180 4.26 -18.23 25.62
C THR A 180 4.18 -17.65 24.20
N LYS A 181 4.73 -16.43 24.00
CA LYS A 181 4.81 -15.76 22.70
C LYS A 181 5.55 -16.63 21.68
N PHE A 182 6.76 -17.06 22.00
CA PHE A 182 7.60 -17.89 21.12
C PHE A 182 6.97 -19.26 20.81
N ALA A 183 6.25 -19.86 21.77
CA ALA A 183 5.52 -21.09 21.53
C ALA A 183 4.37 -20.91 20.51
N ILE A 184 3.63 -19.79 20.57
CA ILE A 184 2.58 -19.46 19.59
C ILE A 184 3.22 -19.20 18.22
N GLU A 185 4.28 -18.38 18.15
CA GLU A 185 5.01 -18.05 16.91
C GLU A 185 5.50 -19.31 16.20
N ASN A 186 6.17 -20.22 16.92
CA ASN A 186 6.70 -21.46 16.36
C ASN A 186 5.58 -22.43 15.93
N ALA A 187 4.53 -22.60 16.75
CA ALA A 187 3.43 -23.52 16.43
C ALA A 187 2.58 -23.05 15.23
N SER A 188 2.42 -21.74 15.06
CA SER A 188 1.62 -21.14 13.97
C SER A 188 2.46 -20.69 12.76
N ARG A 189 3.79 -20.66 12.85
CA ARG A 189 4.68 -19.99 11.87
C ARG A 189 4.26 -18.54 11.61
N THR A 190 4.03 -17.79 12.69
CA THR A 190 3.74 -16.35 12.66
C THR A 190 4.80 -15.57 13.45
N ARG A 191 4.81 -14.25 13.28
CA ARG A 191 5.60 -13.32 14.10
C ARG A 191 4.66 -12.43 14.88
N ILE A 192 4.95 -12.19 16.15
CA ILE A 192 4.09 -11.46 17.08
C ILE A 192 4.89 -10.33 17.73
N VAL A 193 4.44 -9.10 17.55
CA VAL A 193 4.93 -7.93 18.29
C VAL A 193 3.85 -7.51 19.27
N LEU A 194 4.23 -7.34 20.54
CA LEU A 194 3.35 -6.88 21.61
C LEU A 194 3.77 -5.46 22.01
N ALA A 195 2.82 -4.53 21.96
CA ALA A 195 2.97 -3.12 22.25
C ALA A 195 1.88 -2.70 23.26
N ASP A 196 2.08 -3.09 24.51
CA ASP A 196 1.18 -2.91 25.66
C ASP A 196 -0.28 -3.34 25.37
N SER A 197 -1.14 -2.39 24.98
CA SER A 197 -2.55 -2.66 24.68
C SER A 197 -2.77 -3.27 23.30
N LYS A 198 -1.77 -3.23 22.40
CA LYS A 198 -1.87 -3.69 21.01
C LYS A 198 -0.98 -4.89 20.73
N VAL A 199 -1.46 -5.79 19.89
CA VAL A 199 -0.73 -6.95 19.38
C VAL A 199 -0.77 -6.89 17.86
N HIS A 200 0.40 -6.99 17.23
CA HIS A 200 0.56 -7.06 15.80
C HIS A 200 1.04 -8.48 15.45
N ILE A 201 0.33 -9.16 14.56
CA ILE A 201 0.65 -10.51 14.11
C ILE A 201 0.92 -10.47 12.60
N LEU A 202 2.03 -11.05 12.17
CA LEU A 202 2.45 -11.18 10.78
C LEU A 202 2.48 -12.66 10.39
N GLY A 203 1.85 -13.02 9.28
CA GLY A 203 1.80 -14.38 8.78
C GLY A 203 0.74 -14.62 7.70
N GLY A 204 0.74 -15.82 7.11
CA GLY A 204 -0.29 -16.22 6.14
C GLY A 204 -1.68 -16.30 6.79
N PHE A 205 -2.73 -15.93 6.04
CA PHE A 205 -4.10 -15.72 6.56
C PHE A 205 -4.65 -16.87 7.44
N LYS A 206 -4.41 -18.13 7.07
CA LYS A 206 -4.86 -19.30 7.85
C LYS A 206 -4.18 -19.37 9.23
N ASN A 207 -2.87 -19.10 9.26
CA ASN A 207 -2.03 -19.13 10.46
C ASN A 207 -2.33 -17.94 11.38
N LEU A 208 -2.58 -16.79 10.78
CA LEU A 208 -2.97 -15.53 11.42
C LEU A 208 -4.25 -15.70 12.28
N ASN A 209 -5.24 -16.43 11.76
CA ASN A 209 -6.45 -16.77 12.50
C ASN A 209 -6.17 -17.68 13.72
N VAL A 210 -5.30 -18.69 13.59
CA VAL A 210 -4.92 -19.60 14.70
C VAL A 210 -4.13 -18.86 15.79
N ALA A 211 -3.18 -18.01 15.40
CA ALA A 211 -2.43 -17.17 16.32
C ALA A 211 -3.36 -16.20 17.08
N ARG A 212 -4.33 -15.59 16.37
CA ARG A 212 -5.37 -14.75 16.99
C ARG A 212 -6.21 -15.56 17.98
N GLU A 213 -6.72 -16.73 17.62
CA GLU A 213 -7.53 -17.57 18.53
C GLU A 213 -6.78 -17.95 19.82
N ALA A 214 -5.48 -18.27 19.72
CA ALA A 214 -4.64 -18.55 20.87
C ALA A 214 -4.45 -17.32 21.79
N VAL A 215 -4.20 -16.14 21.21
CA VAL A 215 -4.08 -14.87 21.96
C VAL A 215 -5.40 -14.49 22.63
N VAL A 216 -6.52 -14.57 21.90
CA VAL A 216 -7.89 -14.35 22.42
C VAL A 216 -8.18 -15.30 23.58
N SER A 217 -7.83 -16.59 23.43
CA SER A 217 -8.02 -17.61 24.48
C SER A 217 -7.27 -17.28 25.77
N LEU A 218 -6.05 -16.74 25.67
CA LEU A 218 -5.24 -16.30 26.84
C LEU A 218 -5.81 -15.04 27.50
N ILE A 219 -6.32 -14.09 26.72
CA ILE A 219 -6.99 -12.87 27.20
C ILE A 219 -8.26 -13.22 27.98
N LEU A 220 -9.10 -14.10 27.43
CA LEU A 220 -10.41 -14.44 28.00
C LEU A 220 -10.32 -15.15 29.36
N GLY A 221 -9.34 -16.05 29.54
CA GLY A 221 -9.25 -16.82 30.78
C GLY A 221 -8.51 -18.16 30.68
N SER A 222 -8.29 -18.71 29.48
CA SER A 222 -7.83 -20.10 29.31
C SER A 222 -6.47 -20.41 29.99
N PRO A 223 -6.35 -21.53 30.73
CA PRO A 223 -5.06 -21.98 31.26
C PRO A 223 -4.04 -22.21 30.13
N PRO A 224 -2.78 -21.75 30.25
CA PRO A 224 -1.79 -21.89 29.19
C PRO A 224 -1.58 -23.33 28.69
N GLY A 225 -1.66 -24.33 29.57
CA GLY A 225 -1.57 -25.74 29.18
C GLY A 225 -2.64 -26.18 28.17
N LYS A 226 -3.88 -25.67 28.28
CA LYS A 226 -4.95 -25.93 27.30
C LYS A 226 -4.63 -25.27 25.96
N VAL A 227 -4.10 -24.04 25.98
CA VAL A 227 -3.71 -23.31 24.77
C VAL A 227 -2.55 -24.02 24.06
N TYR A 228 -1.56 -24.54 24.78
CA TYR A 228 -0.49 -25.36 24.20
C TYR A 228 -0.99 -26.69 23.62
N GLY A 229 -1.95 -27.37 24.27
CA GLY A 229 -2.60 -28.57 23.73
C GLY A 229 -3.34 -28.32 22.42
N ASN A 230 -4.11 -27.23 22.36
CA ASN A 230 -4.78 -26.79 21.13
C ASN A 230 -3.77 -26.44 20.03
N LEU A 231 -2.75 -25.62 20.33
CA LEU A 231 -1.70 -25.23 19.38
C LEU A 231 -0.93 -26.42 18.82
N ARG A 232 -0.59 -27.43 19.65
CA ARG A 232 0.05 -28.67 19.19
C ARG A 232 -0.84 -29.46 18.23
N THR A 233 -2.14 -29.55 18.54
CA THR A 233 -3.12 -30.27 17.70
C THR A 233 -3.35 -29.57 16.36
N VAL A 234 -3.46 -28.23 16.37
CA VAL A 234 -3.65 -27.45 15.14
C VAL A 234 -2.36 -27.40 14.31
N GLY A 235 -1.20 -27.25 14.94
CA GLY A 235 0.11 -27.28 14.27
C GLY A 235 0.42 -28.64 13.61
N ALA A 236 -0.01 -29.75 14.22
CA ALA A 236 0.06 -31.07 13.58
C ALA A 236 -0.81 -31.13 12.32
N ARG A 237 -2.10 -30.80 12.42
CA ARG A 237 -3.04 -30.76 11.27
C ARG A 237 -2.61 -29.80 10.16
N MET A 238 -1.95 -28.69 10.51
CA MET A 238 -1.38 -27.75 9.54
C MET A 238 -0.13 -28.29 8.84
N LYS A 239 0.57 -29.25 9.44
CA LYS A 239 1.70 -29.96 8.82
C LYS A 239 1.24 -31.16 7.98
N GLU A 240 0.22 -31.90 8.43
CA GLU A 240 -0.33 -33.09 7.75
C GLU A 240 -1.08 -32.80 6.45
N ARG A 241 -1.37 -31.52 6.16
CA ARG A 241 -2.11 -31.10 4.95
C ARG A 241 -1.20 -30.81 3.74
N PHE A 242 0.08 -31.17 3.84
CA PHE A 242 1.13 -31.04 2.82
C PHE A 242 2.14 -32.18 2.97
#